data_AF-A0A2E9NP22-F1
#
_entry.id   AF-A0A2E9NP22-F1
#
_cell.length_a   1.000
_cell.length_b   1.000
_cell.length_c   1.000
_cell.angle_alpha   90.00
_cell.angle_beta   90.00
_cell.angle_gamma   90.00
#
_symmetry.space_group_name_H-M   'P 1'
#
loop_
_entity.id
_entity.type
_entity.pdbx_description
1 polymer ?
#
loop_
_entity_poly.entity_id
_entity_poly.type
_entity_poly.pdbx_seq_one_letter_code
_entity_poly.pdbx_strand_id
1 'polypeptide(L)' 'MVWFFTSAETYVRCETRYGPDGQGFELVISRSDGAETVERYADQQGLTDRWTRLETDMHRDGRAGPRPRDL' A
#
# COMPACT_ATOMS: atom_id res chain seq x y z
N MET A 1 3.21 -6.59 -6.04
CA MET A 1 4.46 -5.98 -5.54
C MET A 1 4.23 -5.55 -4.09
N VAL A 2 5.26 -5.54 -3.25
CA VAL A 2 5.13 -5.22 -1.81
C VAL A 2 6.11 -4.12 -1.42
N TRP A 3 5.63 -3.16 -0.64
CA TRP A 3 6.40 -2.03 -0.12
C TRP A 3 6.10 -1.78 1.35
N PHE A 4 7.04 -1.11 2.01
CA PHE A 4 6.91 -0.73 3.41
C PHE A 4 7.13 0.77 3.59
N PHE A 5 6.27 1.36 4.42
CA PHE A 5 6.49 2.66 5.05
C PHE A 5 6.76 2.43 6.53
N THR A 6 7.80 3.05 7.07
CA THR A 6 8.21 2.85 8.46
C THR A 6 8.30 4.18 9.21
N SER A 7 8.02 4.12 10.50
CA SER A 7 8.36 5.15 11.49
C SER A 7 9.25 4.50 12.56
N ALA A 8 9.66 5.26 13.58
CA ALA A 8 10.57 4.75 14.62
C ALA A 8 10.09 3.43 15.27
N GLU A 9 8.78 3.25 15.44
CA GLU A 9 8.21 2.11 16.19
C GLU A 9 7.19 1.28 15.40
N THR A 10 6.72 1.75 14.24
CA THR A 10 5.64 1.10 13.48
C THR A 10 5.92 1.02 12.00
N TYR A 11 5.24 0.09 11.32
CA TYR A 11 5.27 -0.04 9.88
C TYR A 11 3.86 -0.11 9.28
N VAL A 12 3.78 0.27 8.01
CA VAL A 12 2.63 0.04 7.13
C VAL A 12 3.13 -0.74 5.93
N ARG A 13 2.61 -1.94 5.74
CA ARG A 13 2.87 -2.80 4.58
C ARG A 13 1.82 -2.49 3.53
N CYS A 14 2.25 -2.21 2.31
CA CYS A 14 1.37 -2.00 1.18
C CYS A 14 1.69 -3.03 0.11
N GLU A 15 0.68 -3.69 -0.42
CA GLU A 15 0.81 -4.69 -1.47
C GLU A 15 -0.16 -4.38 -2.60
N THR A 16 0.35 -4.31 -3.82
CA THR A 16 -0.49 -4.31 -5.02
C THR A 16 -0.51 -5.69 -5.64
N ARG A 17 -1.70 -6.17 -6.01
CA ARG A 17 -1.90 -7.44 -6.70
C ARG A 17 -3.04 -7.32 -7.71
N TYR A 18 -3.15 -8.29 -8.61
CA TYR A 18 -4.34 -8.42 -9.44
C TYR A 18 -5.53 -8.81 -8.56
N GLY A 19 -6.71 -8.29 -8.91
CA GLY A 19 -7.93 -8.68 -8.21
C GLY A 19 -8.27 -10.16 -8.41
N PRO A 20 -9.19 -10.71 -7.59
CA PRO A 20 -9.64 -12.08 -7.74
C PRO A 20 -10.15 -12.34 -9.16
N ASP A 21 -9.92 -13.54 -9.67
CA ASP A 21 -10.29 -13.97 -11.02
C ASP A 21 -9.63 -13.15 -12.15
N GLY A 22 -8.53 -12.44 -11.86
CA GLY A 22 -7.77 -11.66 -12.82
C GLY A 22 -8.46 -10.36 -13.24
N GLN A 23 -9.47 -9.91 -12.51
CA GLN A 23 -10.19 -8.67 -12.79
C GLN A 23 -9.67 -7.53 -11.92
N GLY A 24 -9.26 -6.45 -12.57
CA GLY A 24 -8.82 -5.23 -11.89
C GLY A 24 -7.63 -5.45 -10.97
N PHE A 25 -7.57 -4.65 -9.92
CA PHE A 25 -6.43 -4.56 -9.02
C PHE A 25 -6.87 -4.44 -7.57
N GLU A 26 -6.03 -4.95 -6.66
CA GLU A 26 -6.18 -4.78 -5.23
C GLU A 26 -4.95 -4.06 -4.65
N LEU A 27 -5.22 -3.14 -3.73
CA LEU A 27 -4.24 -2.54 -2.83
C LEU A 27 -4.56 -3.01 -1.40
N VAL A 28 -3.67 -3.83 -0.84
CA VAL A 28 -3.76 -4.30 0.54
C VAL A 28 -2.86 -3.43 1.41
N ILE A 29 -3.42 -2.86 2.47
CA ILE A 29 -2.72 -2.01 3.43
C ILE A 29 -2.83 -2.66 4.80
N SER A 30 -1.72 -3.21 5.30
CA SER A 30 -1.63 -3.86 6.61
C SER A 30 -0.80 -3.01 7.56
N ARG A 31 -1.32 -2.73 8.75
CA ARG A 31 -0.66 -1.95 9.81
C ARG A 31 -0.05 -2.88 10.86
N SER A 32 0.94 -2.38 11.60
CA SER A 32 1.62 -3.17 12.65
C SER A 32 0.73 -3.57 13.83
N ASP A 33 -0.44 -2.94 13.99
CA ASP A 33 -1.48 -3.31 14.98
C ASP A 33 -2.35 -4.50 14.52
N GLY A 34 -2.10 -5.04 13.32
CA GLY A 34 -2.86 -6.14 12.72
C GLY A 34 -4.08 -5.68 11.92
N ALA A 35 -4.38 -4.38 11.86
CA ALA A 35 -5.45 -3.87 11.00
C ALA A 35 -5.08 -4.03 9.52
N GLU A 36 -6.00 -4.55 8.73
CA GLU A 36 -5.84 -4.73 7.29
C GLU A 36 -7.03 -4.12 6.55
N THR A 37 -6.72 -3.33 5.51
CA THR A 37 -7.69 -2.80 4.57
C THR A 37 -7.35 -3.29 3.17
N VAL A 38 -8.36 -3.81 2.46
CA VAL A 38 -8.23 -4.17 1.04
C VAL A 38 -9.07 -3.21 0.22
N GLU A 39 -8.43 -2.47 -0.67
CA GLU A 39 -9.07 -1.57 -1.62
C GLU A 39 -9.04 -2.18 -3.02
N ARG A 40 -10.14 -2.05 -3.79
CA ARG A 40 -10.32 -2.64 -5.12
C ARG A 40 -10.49 -1.56 -6.18
N TYR A 41 -9.83 -1.76 -7.32
CA TYR A 41 -9.88 -0.85 -8.47
C TYR A 41 -10.15 -1.63 -9.75
N ALA A 42 -10.97 -1.05 -10.63
CA ALA A 42 -11.28 -1.66 -11.92
C ALA A 42 -10.09 -1.61 -12.89
N ASP A 43 -9.25 -0.58 -12.78
CA ASP A 43 -8.15 -0.31 -13.70
C ASP A 43 -6.88 0.15 -12.97
N GLN A 44 -5.78 0.17 -13.73
CA GLN A 44 -4.46 0.52 -13.23
C GLN A 44 -4.34 2.02 -12.91
N GLN A 45 -5.14 2.86 -13.56
CA GLN A 45 -5.10 4.31 -13.31
C GLN A 45 -5.64 4.62 -11.91
N GLY A 46 -6.79 4.03 -11.54
CA GLY A 46 -7.37 4.19 -10.20
C GLY A 46 -6.44 3.70 -9.09
N LEU A 47 -5.73 2.59 -9.32
CA LEU A 47 -4.70 2.11 -8.41
C LEU A 47 -3.54 3.11 -8.27
N THR A 48 -3.06 3.66 -9.38
CA THR A 48 -1.92 4.60 -9.41
C THR A 48 -2.28 5.93 -8.73
N ASP A 49 -3.49 6.44 -8.97
CA ASP A 49 -3.98 7.65 -8.33
C ASP A 49 -4.10 7.46 -6.82
N ARG A 50 -4.62 6.31 -6.38
CA ARG A 50 -4.67 5.96 -4.96
C ARG A 50 -3.28 5.88 -4.36
N TRP A 51 -2.36 5.20 -5.03
CA TRP A 51 -0.99 5.01 -4.57
C TRP A 51 -0.28 6.34 -4.34
N THR A 52 -0.42 7.28 -5.27
CA THR A 52 0.14 8.64 -5.14
C THR A 52 -0.41 9.37 -3.91
N ARG A 53 -1.72 9.24 -3.64
CA ARG A 53 -2.33 9.79 -2.42
C ARG A 53 -1.81 9.11 -1.16
N LEU A 54 -1.68 7.78 -1.18
CA LEU A 54 -1.14 7.02 -0.04
C LEU A 54 0.27 7.47 0.31
N GLU A 55 1.16 7.57 -0.67
CA GLU A 55 2.53 8.07 -0.46
C GLU A 55 2.54 9.46 0.16
N THR A 56 1.71 10.37 -0.37
CA THR A 56 1.56 11.73 0.17
C THR A 56 1.12 11.72 1.63
N ASP A 57 0.12 10.89 1.97
CA ASP A 57 -0.40 10.77 3.33
C ASP A 57 0.65 10.15 4.27
N MET A 58 1.35 9.10 3.84
CA MET A 58 2.42 8.47 4.63
C MET A 58 3.56 9.45 4.91
N HIS A 59 3.97 10.25 3.92
CA HIS A 59 4.98 11.29 4.11
C HIS A 59 4.52 12.40 5.02
N ARG A 60 3.25 12.83 4.91
CA ARG A 60 2.64 13.80 5.82
C ARG A 60 2.63 13.29 7.26
N ASP A 61 2.41 11.99 7.44
CA ASP A 61 2.46 11.30 8.75
C ASP A 61 3.90 11.04 9.24
N GLY A 62 4.92 11.55 8.54
CA GLY A 62 6.32 11.42 8.93
C GLY A 62 6.90 10.02 8.73
N ARG A 63 6.26 9.18 7.90
CA ARG A 63 6.76 7.84 7.59
C ARG A 63 7.76 7.88 6.44
N ALA A 64 8.84 7.12 6.58
CA ALA A 64 9.85 6.92 5.55
C ALA A 64 9.46 5.75 4.63
N GLY A 65 9.69 5.88 3.33
CA GLY A 65 9.29 4.89 2.32
C GLY A 65 8.90 5.55 1.00
N PRO A 66 8.27 4.80 0.07
CA PRO A 66 8.15 3.35 0.08
C PRO A 66 9.51 2.68 -0.16
N ARG A 67 9.80 1.60 0.56
CA ARG A 67 10.96 0.75 0.27
C ARG A 67 10.49 -0.65 -0.11
N PRO A 68 11.04 -1.26 -1.18
CA PRO A 68 10.90 -2.69 -1.35
C PRO A 68 11.56 -3.36 -0.15
N ARG A 69 11.01 -4.50 0.30
CA ARG A 69 11.70 -5.33 1.27
C ARG A 69 12.58 -6.27 0.48
N ASP A 70 13.89 -6.08 0.55
CA ASP A 70 14.83 -7.13 0.17
C ASP A 70 14.53 -8.31 1.11
N LEU A 71 14.05 -9.41 0.52
CA LEU A 71 13.88 -10.69 1.22
C LEU A 71 15.23 -11.40 1.32
#